data_AF-A0A0J9BZJ9-F1
#
_entry.id   AF-A0A0J9BZJ9-F1
#
_cell.length_a   1.000
_cell.length_b   1.000
_cell.length_c   1.000
_cell.angle_alpha   90.00
_cell.angle_beta   90.00
_cell.angle_gamma   90.00
#
_symmetry.space_group_name_H-M   'P 1'
#
loop_
_entity.id
_entity.type
_entity.pdbx_description
1 polymer ?
#
loop_
_entity_poly.entity_id
_entity_poly.type
_entity_poly.pdbx_seq_one_letter_code
_entity_poly.pdbx_strand_id
1 'polypeptide(L)'
;MQALGLIETKGLLAAIEAADAMLKAADVSILETIKVGGGRMNVSVTGDVAAVKAAVDAAGAAVERLGAGLLLSSHVIPRPHEELETVIGGPPPGKPPTGGIGAEGDAESTEDAAGAEGAAGAEDAAGVEDAGCINAAKDREYADNVQDWEEPTPPIIFTTAPDRPALDCLAAESGAETAVRALVSLKVTELRALAREYPELGIGGREISKANKTLLLTEFKAFYDRTEQ
;
A
#
# COMPACT_ATOMS: atom_id res chain seq x y z
N MET A 1 -14.27 -12.41 21.21
CA MET A 1 -13.91 -12.06 19.81
C MET A 1 -14.25 -13.25 18.92
N GLN A 2 -14.64 -13.01 17.67
CA GLN A 2 -14.74 -14.07 16.65
C GLN A 2 -13.33 -14.55 16.22
N ALA A 3 -13.24 -15.40 15.19
CA ALA A 3 -11.94 -15.88 14.71
C ALA A 3 -11.10 -14.71 14.17
N LEU A 4 -9.77 -14.86 14.21
CA LEU A 4 -8.82 -13.83 13.77
C LEU A 4 -7.98 -14.35 12.60
N GLY A 5 -7.94 -13.58 11.52
CA GLY A 5 -7.05 -13.79 10.37
C GLY A 5 -5.97 -12.74 10.34
N LEU A 6 -4.74 -13.14 10.03
CA LEU A 6 -3.56 -12.28 10.02
C LEU A 6 -2.77 -12.52 8.74
N ILE A 7 -2.42 -11.44 8.04
CA ILE A 7 -1.52 -11.45 6.87
C ILE A 7 -0.46 -10.38 7.09
N GLU A 8 0.81 -10.80 7.09
CA GLU A 8 1.96 -9.90 7.04
C GLU A 8 2.57 -9.88 5.64
N THR A 9 2.73 -8.69 5.09
CA THR A 9 3.31 -8.48 3.76
C THR A 9 4.48 -7.50 3.80
N LYS A 10 5.30 -7.55 2.74
CA LYS A 10 6.31 -6.55 2.42
C LYS A 10 5.71 -5.51 1.48
N GLY A 11 5.57 -4.29 1.98
CA GLY A 11 5.09 -3.12 1.25
C GLY A 11 3.58 -2.88 1.40
N LEU A 12 3.17 -1.62 1.24
CA LEU A 12 1.76 -1.23 1.35
C LEU A 12 0.90 -1.81 0.22
N LEU A 13 1.44 -1.91 -1.00
CA LEU A 13 0.70 -2.41 -2.16
C LEU A 13 0.23 -3.85 -1.94
N ALA A 14 1.12 -4.73 -1.49
CA ALA A 14 0.78 -6.11 -1.17
C ALA A 14 -0.24 -6.22 -0.02
N ALA A 15 -0.17 -5.33 0.97
CA ALA A 15 -1.16 -5.28 2.05
C ALA A 15 -2.56 -4.87 1.55
N ILE A 16 -2.64 -3.91 0.62
CA ILE A 16 -3.92 -3.49 0.02
C ILE A 16 -4.52 -4.62 -0.79
N GLU A 17 -3.72 -5.30 -1.63
CA GLU A 17 -4.18 -6.46 -2.40
C GLU A 17 -4.67 -7.59 -1.48
N ALA A 18 -3.93 -7.87 -0.41
CA ALA A 18 -4.35 -8.86 0.57
C ALA A 18 -5.70 -8.52 1.20
N ALA A 19 -5.88 -7.27 1.62
CA ALA A 19 -7.13 -6.80 2.23
C ALA A 19 -8.32 -6.92 1.26
N ASP A 20 -8.14 -6.50 0.01
CA ASP A 20 -9.15 -6.61 -1.04
C ASP A 20 -9.51 -8.08 -1.33
N ALA A 21 -8.51 -8.95 -1.43
CA ALA A 21 -8.71 -10.38 -1.65
C ALA A 21 -9.44 -11.06 -0.47
N MET A 22 -9.11 -10.71 0.78
CA MET A 22 -9.80 -11.23 1.97
C MET A 22 -11.29 -10.91 1.95
N LEU A 23 -11.62 -9.62 1.76
CA LEU A 23 -13.00 -9.12 1.79
C LEU A 23 -13.86 -9.64 0.63
N LYS A 24 -13.26 -9.97 -0.51
CA LYS A 24 -13.96 -10.55 -1.67
C LYS A 24 -14.14 -12.06 -1.57
N ALA A 25 -13.25 -12.75 -0.86
CA ALA A 25 -13.25 -14.21 -0.79
C ALA A 25 -14.28 -14.76 0.21
N ALA A 26 -14.55 -14.04 1.30
CA ALA A 26 -15.46 -14.49 2.34
C ALA A 26 -16.07 -13.32 3.11
N ASP A 27 -17.12 -13.61 3.89
CA ASP A 27 -17.75 -12.65 4.79
C ASP A 27 -16.87 -12.45 6.05
N VAL A 28 -15.96 -11.48 5.95
CA VAL A 28 -15.04 -11.07 7.02
C VAL A 28 -14.97 -9.55 7.08
N SER A 29 -14.57 -9.00 8.23
CA SER A 29 -14.37 -7.57 8.41
C SER A 29 -12.92 -7.27 8.78
N ILE A 30 -12.38 -6.16 8.28
CA ILE A 30 -11.04 -5.69 8.68
C ILE A 30 -11.13 -5.11 10.09
N LEU A 31 -10.32 -5.65 11.00
CA LEU A 31 -10.14 -5.11 12.35
C LEU A 31 -9.16 -3.95 12.35
N GLU A 32 -7.99 -4.16 11.76
CA GLU A 32 -6.92 -3.16 11.75
C GLU A 32 -5.92 -3.41 10.64
N THR A 33 -5.17 -2.35 10.30
CA THR A 33 -3.99 -2.44 9.43
C THR A 33 -2.83 -1.72 10.11
N ILE A 34 -1.78 -2.47 10.43
CA ILE A 34 -0.64 -1.98 11.20
C ILE A 34 0.57 -1.81 10.30
N LYS A 35 1.18 -0.63 10.39
CA LYS A 35 2.52 -0.34 9.86
C LYS A 35 3.56 -0.84 10.87
N VAL A 36 4.08 -2.05 10.67
CA VAL A 36 5.07 -2.65 11.57
C VAL A 36 6.42 -1.93 11.48
N GLY A 37 6.78 -1.45 10.28
CA GLY A 37 8.07 -0.81 10.01
C GLY A 37 8.99 -1.70 9.17
N GLY A 38 10.12 -1.16 8.69
CA GLY A 38 11.02 -1.89 7.79
C GLY A 38 10.39 -2.29 6.46
N GLY A 39 9.36 -1.54 6.03
CA GLY A 39 8.56 -1.89 4.85
C GLY A 39 7.58 -3.04 5.06
N ARG A 40 7.28 -3.43 6.31
CA ARG A 40 6.30 -4.48 6.63
C ARG A 40 4.96 -3.91 7.04
N MET A 41 3.91 -4.62 6.68
CA MET A 41 2.52 -4.31 6.96
C MET A 41 1.82 -5.55 7.46
N ASN A 42 0.93 -5.39 8.44
CA ASN A 42 0.03 -6.45 8.88
C ASN A 42 -1.42 -6.01 8.65
N VAL A 43 -2.25 -6.93 8.14
CA VAL A 43 -3.69 -6.75 8.00
C VAL A 43 -4.37 -7.83 8.84
N SER A 44 -5.26 -7.40 9.72
CA SER A 44 -6.03 -8.28 10.62
C SER A 44 -7.50 -8.26 10.25
N VAL A 45 -8.14 -9.42 10.13
CA VAL A 45 -9.58 -9.58 9.85
C VAL A 45 -10.26 -10.46 10.89
N THR A 46 -11.58 -10.28 11.05
CA THR A 46 -12.40 -11.13 11.93
C THR A 46 -13.66 -11.62 11.21
N GLY A 47 -14.17 -12.77 11.67
CA GLY A 47 -15.34 -13.45 11.11
C GLY A 47 -15.46 -14.86 11.66
N ASP A 48 -16.34 -15.66 11.05
CA ASP A 48 -16.40 -17.10 11.31
C ASP A 48 -15.11 -17.81 10.91
N VAL A 49 -14.74 -18.86 11.64
CA VAL A 49 -13.46 -19.59 11.44
C VAL A 49 -13.28 -20.04 9.98
N ALA A 50 -14.35 -20.53 9.35
CA ALA A 50 -14.32 -20.99 7.97
C ALA A 50 -14.14 -19.81 6.99
N ALA A 51 -14.84 -18.70 7.22
CA ALA A 51 -14.72 -17.48 6.41
C ALA A 51 -13.31 -16.88 6.52
N VAL A 52 -12.78 -16.76 7.75
CA VAL A 52 -11.43 -16.26 8.00
C VAL A 52 -10.36 -17.13 7.34
N LYS A 53 -10.51 -18.46 7.39
CA LYS A 53 -9.58 -19.36 6.72
C LYS A 53 -9.59 -19.17 5.21
N ALA A 54 -10.78 -19.12 4.60
CA ALA A 54 -10.93 -18.89 3.16
C ALA A 54 -10.35 -17.52 2.74
N ALA A 55 -10.60 -16.48 3.54
CA ALA A 55 -10.06 -15.14 3.31
C ALA A 55 -8.52 -15.11 3.33
N VAL A 56 -7.90 -15.69 4.37
CA VAL A 56 -6.44 -15.72 4.51
C VAL A 56 -5.77 -16.55 3.42
N ASP A 57 -6.35 -17.70 3.04
CA ASP A 57 -5.84 -18.53 1.95
C ASP A 57 -5.90 -17.79 0.60
N ALA A 58 -7.01 -17.08 0.32
CA ALA A 58 -7.18 -16.28 -0.90
C ALA A 58 -6.19 -15.10 -0.96
N ALA A 59 -5.97 -14.42 0.17
CA ALA A 59 -5.04 -13.31 0.28
C ALA A 59 -3.59 -13.74 0.08
N GLY A 60 -3.19 -14.87 0.67
CA GLY A 60 -1.86 -15.45 0.46
C GLY A 60 -1.60 -15.68 -1.03
N ALA A 61 -2.54 -16.34 -1.72
CA ALA A 61 -2.44 -16.58 -3.15
C ALA A 61 -2.42 -15.27 -3.98
N ALA A 62 -3.19 -14.25 -3.59
CA ALA A 62 -3.20 -12.97 -4.28
C ALA A 62 -1.86 -12.23 -4.17
N VAL A 63 -1.28 -12.20 -2.97
CA VAL A 63 0.03 -11.57 -2.73
C VAL A 63 1.15 -12.33 -3.43
N GLU A 64 1.12 -13.66 -3.45
CA GLU A 64 2.11 -14.46 -4.16
C GLU A 64 2.11 -14.20 -5.68
N ARG A 65 0.94 -13.91 -6.27
CA ARG A 65 0.84 -13.51 -7.69
C ARG A 65 1.51 -12.16 -7.98
N LEU A 66 1.52 -11.23 -7.02
CA LEU A 66 2.17 -9.93 -7.19
C LEU A 66 3.70 -10.03 -7.22
N GLY A 67 4.28 -10.99 -6.50
CA GLY A 67 5.72 -11.20 -6.51
C GLY A 67 6.22 -12.11 -5.40
N ALA A 68 7.27 -12.88 -5.71
CA ALA A 68 7.93 -13.73 -4.75
C ALA A 68 8.52 -12.92 -3.59
N GLY A 69 8.27 -13.36 -2.35
CA GLY A 69 8.77 -12.73 -1.13
C GLY A 69 8.02 -11.47 -0.68
N LEU A 70 6.85 -11.18 -1.27
CA LEU A 70 5.93 -10.15 -0.77
C LEU A 70 5.07 -10.66 0.39
N LEU A 71 4.66 -11.93 0.37
CA LEU A 71 4.02 -12.58 1.51
C LEU A 71 5.10 -12.97 2.54
N LEU A 72 4.96 -12.49 3.77
CA LEU A 72 5.90 -12.81 4.86
C LEU A 72 5.33 -13.87 5.79
N SER A 73 4.08 -13.70 6.22
CA SER A 73 3.39 -14.68 7.05
C SER A 73 1.88 -14.59 6.89
N SER A 74 1.21 -15.70 7.15
CA SER A 74 -0.26 -15.80 7.19
C SER A 74 -0.65 -16.71 8.35
N HIS A 75 -1.65 -16.33 9.13
CA HIS A 75 -2.09 -17.13 10.28
C HIS A 75 -3.58 -16.97 10.57
N VAL A 76 -4.18 -18.02 11.14
CA VAL A 76 -5.57 -18.03 11.58
C VAL A 76 -5.62 -18.53 13.01
N ILE A 77 -6.30 -17.78 13.87
CA ILE A 77 -6.61 -18.17 15.25
C ILE A 77 -8.12 -18.40 15.34
N PRO A 78 -8.59 -19.67 15.36
CA PRO A 78 -10.02 -19.98 15.34
C PRO A 78 -10.80 -19.43 16.55
N ARG A 79 -10.16 -19.39 17.72
CA ARG A 79 -10.78 -18.96 18.96
C ARG A 79 -9.78 -18.11 19.77
N PRO A 80 -9.63 -16.82 19.43
CA PRO A 80 -8.76 -15.92 20.18
C PRO A 80 -9.20 -15.81 21.64
N HIS A 81 -8.23 -15.71 22.55
CA HIS A 81 -8.50 -15.43 23.95
C HIS A 81 -9.12 -14.04 24.11
N GLU A 82 -10.05 -13.87 25.05
CA GLU A 82 -10.79 -12.62 25.25
C GLU A 82 -9.90 -11.41 25.56
N GLU A 83 -8.79 -11.61 26.29
CA GLU A 83 -7.81 -10.54 26.57
C GLU A 83 -7.20 -9.91 25.30
N LEU A 84 -7.21 -10.61 24.15
CA LEU A 84 -6.66 -10.07 22.90
C LEU A 84 -7.47 -8.89 22.36
N GLU A 85 -8.74 -8.74 22.73
CA GLU A 85 -9.56 -7.59 22.31
C GLU A 85 -8.99 -6.25 22.81
N THR A 86 -8.25 -6.28 23.92
CA THR A 86 -7.59 -5.08 24.46
C THR A 86 -6.32 -4.70 23.71
N VAL A 87 -5.77 -5.63 22.93
CA VAL A 87 -4.48 -5.50 22.23
C VAL A 87 -4.68 -5.30 20.73
N ILE A 88 -5.66 -6.00 20.14
CA ILE A 88 -5.91 -6.07 18.69
C ILE A 88 -7.19 -5.29 18.38
N GLY A 89 -7.11 -4.33 17.45
CA GLY A 89 -8.26 -3.50 17.06
C GLY A 89 -8.52 -2.28 17.98
N GLY A 90 -7.68 -2.07 18.99
CA GLY A 90 -7.72 -0.87 19.83
C GLY A 90 -7.03 0.33 19.16
N PRO A 91 -7.41 1.59 19.50
CA PRO A 91 -6.66 2.75 19.04
C PRO A 91 -5.21 2.67 19.57
N PRO A 92 -4.20 3.00 18.75
CA PRO A 92 -2.81 2.94 19.18
C PRO A 92 -2.59 3.86 20.39
N PRO A 93 -1.79 3.46 21.39
CA PRO A 93 -1.51 4.31 22.54
C PRO A 93 -0.87 5.64 22.06
N GLY A 94 -1.56 6.75 22.31
CA GLY A 94 -1.05 8.11 22.06
C GLY A 94 -1.59 8.84 20.82
N LYS A 95 -2.58 8.31 20.10
CA LYS A 95 -3.29 9.09 19.06
C LYS A 95 -4.79 9.15 19.37
N PRO A 96 -5.42 10.34 19.40
CA PRO A 96 -6.86 10.43 19.61
C PRO A 96 -7.59 9.62 18.52
N PRO A 97 -8.74 9.01 18.83
CA PRO A 97 -9.51 8.26 17.85
C PRO A 97 -9.81 9.19 16.68
N THR A 98 -9.19 8.92 15.54
CA THR A 98 -9.53 9.61 14.30
C THR A 98 -10.86 9.01 13.89
N GLY A 99 -11.93 9.78 14.07
CA GLY A 99 -13.30 9.32 13.85
C GLY A 99 -13.44 8.59 12.52
N GLY A 100 -13.66 7.29 12.59
CA GLY A 100 -14.19 6.52 11.49
C GLY A 100 -15.61 7.02 11.20
N ILE A 101 -15.92 7.09 9.91
CA ILE A 101 -17.26 7.33 9.39
C ILE A 101 -18.18 6.30 10.03
N GLY A 102 -19.23 6.81 10.68
CA GLY A 102 -20.06 6.05 11.60
C GLY A 102 -20.86 4.94 10.95
N ALA A 103 -21.17 3.95 11.79
CA ALA A 103 -22.42 3.24 11.78
C ALA A 103 -22.71 2.83 13.22
N GLU A 104 -23.30 3.76 13.98
CA GLU A 104 -24.14 3.40 15.12
C GLU A 104 -25.46 2.87 14.56
N GLY A 105 -25.90 1.73 15.07
CA GLY A 105 -27.13 1.09 14.63
C GLY A 105 -27.37 -0.22 15.36
N ASP A 106 -27.65 -0.13 16.66
CA ASP A 106 -28.29 -1.20 17.42
C ASP A 106 -29.70 -1.45 16.85
N ALA A 107 -30.01 -2.70 16.49
CA ALA A 107 -31.37 -3.20 16.44
C ALA A 107 -31.39 -4.73 16.61
N GLU A 108 -31.74 -5.15 17.82
CA GLU A 108 -32.15 -6.50 18.19
C GLU A 108 -33.66 -6.68 17.91
N SER A 109 -34.06 -7.76 17.24
CA SER A 109 -35.33 -8.52 17.42
C SER A 109 -35.39 -9.68 16.39
N THR A 110 -35.15 -10.92 16.83
CA THR A 110 -36.12 -12.03 17.04
C THR A 110 -36.81 -12.62 15.79
N GLU A 111 -36.50 -13.91 15.55
CA GLU A 111 -37.38 -15.06 15.22
C GLU A 111 -38.67 -14.76 14.39
N ASP A 112 -39.00 -15.43 13.27
CA ASP A 112 -39.37 -16.85 13.24
C ASP A 112 -39.73 -17.36 11.80
N ALA A 113 -39.52 -18.67 11.63
CA ALA A 113 -40.23 -19.70 10.84
C ALA A 113 -40.55 -19.60 9.32
N ALA A 114 -40.05 -20.65 8.63
CA ALA A 114 -40.71 -21.56 7.66
C ALA A 114 -41.37 -20.98 6.38
N GLY A 115 -41.23 -21.52 5.18
CA GLY A 115 -40.77 -22.81 4.67
C GLY A 115 -41.51 -23.05 3.33
N ALA A 116 -40.92 -23.79 2.39
CA ALA A 116 -41.58 -24.73 1.47
C ALA A 116 -40.69 -25.08 0.27
N GLU A 117 -40.71 -26.36 -0.05
CA GLU A 117 -39.83 -27.13 -0.92
C GLU A 117 -40.35 -27.27 -2.36
N GLY A 118 -39.48 -27.81 -3.23
CA GLY A 118 -39.82 -28.69 -4.36
C GLY A 118 -39.55 -28.08 -5.75
N ALA A 119 -39.01 -28.76 -6.76
CA ALA A 119 -38.58 -30.15 -6.98
C ALA A 119 -37.70 -30.13 -8.27
N ALA A 120 -36.53 -30.79 -8.33
CA ALA A 120 -36.25 -32.13 -8.91
C ALA A 120 -36.07 -32.24 -10.46
N GLY A 121 -34.98 -32.94 -10.86
CA GLY A 121 -34.71 -33.55 -12.19
C GLY A 121 -33.69 -32.80 -13.07
N ALA A 122 -32.42 -33.21 -13.28
CA ALA A 122 -31.88 -34.39 -14.02
C ALA A 122 -32.24 -34.31 -15.54
N GLU A 123 -31.42 -34.46 -16.59
CA GLU A 123 -30.21 -35.27 -16.89
C GLU A 123 -29.50 -34.77 -18.19
N ASP A 124 -28.20 -35.04 -18.28
CA ASP A 124 -27.36 -35.43 -19.45
C ASP A 124 -26.92 -34.51 -20.63
N ALA A 125 -25.83 -34.96 -21.26
CA ALA A 125 -24.75 -34.21 -21.89
C ALA A 125 -24.73 -34.07 -23.44
N ALA A 126 -23.71 -33.30 -23.90
CA ALA A 126 -22.99 -33.29 -25.18
C ALA A 126 -23.33 -32.18 -26.24
N GLY A 127 -22.25 -31.64 -26.85
CA GLY A 127 -22.15 -30.37 -27.61
C GLY A 127 -22.79 -30.32 -29.01
N VAL A 128 -22.66 -29.24 -29.80
CA VAL A 128 -21.47 -28.86 -30.60
C VAL A 128 -21.82 -27.59 -31.46
N GLU A 129 -20.87 -26.63 -31.56
CA GLU A 129 -20.60 -25.49 -32.54
C GLU A 129 -21.35 -24.12 -32.56
N ASP A 130 -20.53 -23.08 -32.33
CA ASP A 130 -20.31 -21.81 -33.07
C ASP A 130 -21.45 -21.07 -33.81
N ALA A 131 -21.73 -19.83 -33.34
CA ALA A 131 -21.82 -18.63 -34.18
C ALA A 131 -22.03 -17.34 -33.33
N GLY A 132 -21.01 -16.47 -33.30
CA GLY A 132 -21.14 -15.03 -33.61
C GLY A 132 -21.95 -14.05 -32.73
N CYS A 133 -21.20 -13.17 -32.06
CA CYS A 133 -21.35 -11.70 -32.03
C CYS A 133 -22.62 -11.02 -31.46
N ILE A 134 -22.49 -10.40 -30.28
CA ILE A 134 -22.98 -9.06 -29.87
C ILE A 134 -22.28 -8.71 -28.52
N ASN A 135 -21.64 -7.57 -28.23
CA ASN A 135 -21.77 -6.20 -28.71
C ASN A 135 -20.42 -5.47 -28.67
N ALA A 136 -19.93 -5.08 -29.84
CA ALA A 136 -18.77 -4.22 -30.08
C ALA A 136 -19.11 -2.71 -29.91
N ALA A 137 -19.84 -2.32 -28.86
CA ALA A 137 -20.46 -0.98 -28.79
C ALA A 137 -20.24 -0.19 -27.49
N LYS A 138 -19.37 -0.61 -26.57
CA LYS A 138 -19.02 0.19 -25.38
C LYS A 138 -17.54 0.52 -25.20
N ASP A 139 -16.72 0.24 -26.21
CA ASP A 139 -15.28 0.57 -26.20
C ASP A 139 -14.96 1.90 -26.92
N ARG A 140 -15.98 2.70 -27.27
CA ARG A 140 -15.81 3.89 -28.13
C ARG A 140 -16.02 5.23 -27.45
N GLU A 141 -16.36 5.25 -26.18
CA GLU A 141 -16.55 6.49 -25.40
C GLU A 141 -15.58 6.56 -24.22
N TYR A 142 -14.33 6.12 -24.45
CA TYR A 142 -13.20 6.36 -23.55
C TYR A 142 -11.90 6.56 -24.34
N ALA A 143 -12.00 7.09 -25.56
CA ALA A 143 -10.85 7.29 -26.45
C ALA A 143 -10.57 8.78 -26.77
N ASP A 144 -11.40 9.72 -26.31
CA ASP A 144 -11.31 11.13 -26.74
C ASP A 144 -11.04 12.15 -25.62
N ASN A 145 -10.63 11.72 -24.42
CA ASN A 145 -10.10 12.63 -23.39
C ASN A 145 -8.78 12.10 -22.80
N VAL A 146 -7.86 11.65 -23.67
CA VAL A 146 -6.44 11.53 -23.32
C VAL A 146 -5.83 12.92 -23.41
N GLN A 147 -6.14 13.77 -22.43
CA GLN A 147 -5.42 15.01 -22.20
C GLN A 147 -4.20 14.71 -21.32
N ASP A 148 -3.02 14.85 -21.92
CA ASP A 148 -1.70 14.94 -21.28
C ASP A 148 -1.55 14.16 -19.98
N TRP A 149 -1.42 12.85 -20.12
CA TRP A 149 -0.72 12.07 -19.11
C TRP A 149 0.75 12.01 -19.52
N GLU A 150 1.53 12.98 -19.06
CA GLU A 150 2.97 12.75 -18.90
C GLU A 150 3.12 11.60 -17.91
N GLU A 151 3.68 10.48 -18.37
CA GLU A 151 4.05 9.38 -17.48
C GLU A 151 4.89 9.96 -16.34
N PRO A 152 4.48 9.84 -15.06
CA PRO A 152 5.27 10.38 -13.98
C PRO A 152 6.62 9.65 -14.00
N THR A 153 7.69 10.38 -14.36
CA THR A 153 9.04 9.84 -14.39
C THR A 153 9.28 9.12 -13.05
N PRO A 154 9.63 7.82 -13.06
CA PRO A 154 9.76 7.05 -11.85
C PRO A 154 10.71 7.78 -10.90
N PRO A 155 10.39 7.87 -9.60
CA PRO A 155 11.26 8.58 -8.67
C PRO A 155 12.64 7.90 -8.71
N ILE A 156 13.68 8.69 -8.99
CA ILE A 156 15.07 8.25 -8.86
C ILE A 156 15.31 8.07 -7.37
N ILE A 157 15.10 6.84 -6.90
CA ILE A 157 15.35 6.44 -5.52
C ILE A 157 16.78 5.94 -5.50
N PHE A 158 17.68 6.76 -4.96
CA PHE A 158 18.99 6.28 -4.57
C PHE A 158 18.83 5.22 -3.47
N THR A 159 19.29 3.99 -3.72
CA THR A 159 19.27 2.88 -2.75
C THR A 159 20.32 3.07 -1.65
N THR A 160 21.31 3.93 -1.89
CA THR A 160 22.36 4.41 -0.98
C THR A 160 22.61 5.89 -1.26
N ALA A 161 22.98 6.70 -0.26
CA ALA A 161 23.26 8.13 -0.48
C ALA A 161 24.25 8.32 -1.65
N PRO A 162 23.94 9.17 -2.65
CA PRO A 162 24.81 9.39 -3.80
C PRO A 162 26.04 10.19 -3.38
N ASP A 163 27.20 9.83 -3.91
CA ASP A 163 28.42 10.65 -3.81
C ASP A 163 28.30 11.89 -4.71
N ARG A 164 29.07 12.95 -4.44
CA ARG A 164 29.11 14.17 -5.27
C ARG A 164 29.10 13.93 -6.79
N PRO A 165 30.01 13.13 -7.38
CA PRO A 165 30.04 12.93 -8.83
C PRO A 165 28.78 12.26 -9.39
N ALA A 166 28.09 11.42 -8.61
CA ALA A 166 26.85 10.79 -9.05
C ALA A 166 25.70 11.80 -9.12
N LEU A 167 25.63 12.72 -8.15
CA LEU A 167 24.62 13.78 -8.16
C LEU A 167 24.89 14.82 -9.25
N ASP A 168 26.16 15.18 -9.47
CA ASP A 168 26.56 16.11 -10.55
C ASP A 168 26.25 15.53 -11.94
N CYS A 169 26.52 14.23 -12.16
CA CYS A 169 26.16 13.54 -13.40
C CYS A 169 24.64 13.53 -13.61
N LEU A 170 23.88 13.25 -12.55
CA LEU A 170 22.42 13.25 -12.61
C LEU A 170 21.86 14.65 -12.91
N ALA A 171 22.42 15.70 -12.32
CA ALA A 171 22.04 17.08 -12.61
C ALA A 171 22.33 17.44 -14.07
N ALA A 172 23.49 17.03 -14.61
CA ALA A 172 23.85 17.30 -15.99
C ALA A 172 22.99 16.55 -17.02
N GLU A 173 22.57 15.32 -16.72
CA GLU A 173 21.79 14.48 -17.64
C GLU A 173 20.28 14.73 -17.56
N SER A 174 19.76 14.96 -16.35
CA SER A 174 18.31 14.98 -16.07
C SER A 174 17.81 16.28 -15.46
N GLY A 175 18.69 17.27 -15.28
CA GLY A 175 18.38 18.61 -14.77
C GLY A 175 18.48 18.76 -13.25
N ALA A 176 18.67 20.00 -12.81
CA ALA A 176 18.79 20.41 -11.41
C ALA A 176 17.60 19.96 -10.56
N GLU A 177 16.37 20.07 -11.08
CA GLU A 177 15.15 19.71 -10.37
C GLU A 177 15.10 18.20 -10.05
N THR A 178 15.53 17.37 -11.00
CA THR A 178 15.58 15.91 -10.83
C THR A 178 16.62 15.51 -9.79
N ALA A 179 17.79 16.15 -9.80
CA ALA A 179 18.85 15.92 -8.81
C ALA A 179 18.38 16.29 -7.39
N VAL A 180 17.75 17.45 -7.20
CA VAL A 180 17.23 17.88 -5.90
C VAL A 180 16.08 16.98 -5.43
N ARG A 181 15.21 16.54 -6.33
CA ARG A 181 14.11 15.60 -6.02
C ARG A 181 14.64 14.29 -5.46
N ALA A 182 15.74 13.77 -5.99
CA ALA A 182 16.35 12.53 -5.51
C ALA A 182 16.86 12.64 -4.04
N LEU A 183 17.30 13.84 -3.64
CA LEU A 183 17.75 14.13 -2.26
C LEU A 183 16.61 14.17 -1.22
N VAL A 184 15.35 14.34 -1.65
CA VAL A 184 14.19 14.39 -0.74
C VAL A 184 14.00 13.09 0.02
N SER A 185 14.47 11.95 -0.48
CA SER A 185 14.37 10.65 0.19
C SER A 185 15.42 10.42 1.28
N LEU A 186 16.54 11.17 1.27
CA LEU A 186 17.69 10.94 2.17
C LEU A 186 17.46 11.47 3.59
N LYS A 187 18.17 10.90 4.56
CA LYS A 187 18.17 11.38 5.94
C LYS A 187 18.98 12.67 6.07
N VAL A 188 18.63 13.51 7.04
CA VAL A 188 19.34 14.78 7.29
C VAL A 188 20.84 14.57 7.55
N THR A 189 21.22 13.45 8.17
CA THR A 189 22.64 13.11 8.39
C THR A 189 23.39 12.84 7.09
N GLU A 190 22.76 12.18 6.13
CA GLU A 190 23.31 11.88 4.80
C GLU A 190 23.40 13.16 3.96
N LEU A 191 22.36 14.00 3.99
CA LEU A 191 22.38 15.31 3.33
C LEU A 191 23.49 16.23 3.86
N ARG A 192 23.75 16.20 5.17
CA ARG A 192 24.85 16.96 5.77
C ARG A 192 26.22 16.37 5.43
N ALA A 193 26.33 15.06 5.25
CA ALA A 193 27.56 14.44 4.79
C ALA A 193 27.85 14.85 3.35
N LEU A 194 26.86 14.71 2.48
CA LEU A 194 26.95 15.11 1.07
C LEU A 194 27.23 16.60 0.93
N ALA A 195 26.57 17.48 1.70
CA ALA A 195 26.81 18.92 1.66
C ALA A 195 28.25 19.31 2.01
N ARG A 196 29.01 18.48 2.75
CA ARG A 196 30.43 18.75 3.02
C ARG A 196 31.33 18.50 1.82
N GLU A 197 30.88 17.71 0.86
CA GLU A 197 31.60 17.46 -0.39
C GLU A 197 31.49 18.66 -1.35
N TYR A 198 30.56 19.58 -1.10
CA TYR A 198 30.33 20.79 -1.89
C TYR A 198 30.77 22.05 -1.11
N PRO A 199 32.05 22.46 -1.18
CA PRO A 199 32.52 23.68 -0.54
C PRO A 199 31.94 24.97 -1.17
N GLU A 200 31.24 24.85 -2.30
CA GLU A 200 30.64 25.96 -3.07
C GLU A 200 29.16 26.23 -2.71
N LEU A 201 28.60 25.46 -1.78
CA LEU A 201 27.29 25.76 -1.19
C LEU A 201 27.37 27.06 -0.36
N GLY A 202 26.24 27.77 -0.25
CA GLY A 202 26.16 29.02 0.51
C GLY A 202 26.30 28.83 2.04
N ILE A 203 26.43 27.59 2.51
CA ILE A 203 26.55 27.22 3.92
C ILE A 203 27.80 26.37 4.18
N GLY A 204 28.55 26.68 5.24
CA GLY A 204 29.83 26.02 5.54
C GLY A 204 29.94 25.42 6.94
N GLY A 205 30.68 24.31 7.08
CA GLY A 205 31.17 23.76 8.34
C GLY A 205 30.14 23.62 9.48
N ARG A 206 30.12 24.60 10.39
CA ARG A 206 29.22 24.61 11.57
C ARG A 206 27.76 24.82 11.17
N GLU A 207 27.49 25.54 10.08
CA GLU A 207 26.15 25.81 9.58
C GLU A 207 25.53 24.55 8.97
N ILE A 208 26.30 23.76 8.22
CA ILE A 208 25.86 22.43 7.73
C ILE A 208 25.44 21.54 8.90
N SER A 209 26.20 21.56 9.99
CA SER A 209 25.92 20.72 11.17
C SER A 209 24.59 21.08 11.86
N LYS A 210 24.13 22.33 11.75
CA LYS A 210 22.86 22.81 12.32
C LYS A 210 21.72 22.89 11.30
N ALA A 211 22.01 22.81 10.00
CA ALA A 211 21.02 22.95 8.94
C ALA A 211 19.94 21.87 9.00
N ASN A 212 18.67 22.27 8.81
CA ASN A 212 17.55 21.35 8.66
C ASN A 212 17.45 20.84 7.22
N LYS A 213 16.60 19.84 6.97
CA LYS A 213 16.42 19.24 5.62
C LYS A 213 16.07 20.29 4.57
N THR A 214 15.13 21.18 4.90
CA THR A 214 14.64 22.22 4.00
C THR A 214 15.74 23.18 3.56
N LEU A 215 16.58 23.64 4.50
CA LEU A 215 17.70 24.53 4.20
C LEU A 215 18.72 23.84 3.30
N LEU A 216 19.08 22.58 3.59
CA LEU A 216 20.01 21.81 2.76
C LEU A 216 19.50 21.67 1.32
N LEU A 217 18.23 21.29 1.14
CA LEU A 217 17.63 21.14 -0.20
C LEU A 217 17.56 22.48 -0.94
N THR A 218 17.30 23.57 -0.24
CA THR A 218 17.26 24.93 -0.82
C THR A 218 18.65 25.32 -1.35
N GLU A 219 19.70 25.05 -0.57
CA GLU A 219 21.09 25.31 -0.97
C GLU A 219 21.53 24.44 -2.15
N PHE A 220 21.17 23.15 -2.17
CA PHE A 220 21.43 22.28 -3.32
C PHE A 220 20.73 22.77 -4.58
N LYS A 221 19.47 23.21 -4.47
CA LYS A 221 18.73 23.80 -5.59
C LYS A 221 19.43 25.07 -6.10
N ALA A 222 19.79 25.98 -5.21
CA ALA A 222 20.48 27.21 -5.56
C ALA A 222 21.87 26.97 -6.16
N PHE A 223 22.55 25.88 -5.80
CA PHE A 223 23.80 25.48 -6.42
C PHE A 223 23.60 25.00 -7.86
N TYR A 224 22.68 24.07 -8.09
CA TYR A 224 22.45 23.52 -9.43
C TYR A 224 21.79 24.52 -10.40
N ASP A 225 20.90 25.38 -9.91
CA ASP A 225 20.31 26.47 -10.69
C ASP A 225 21.37 27.49 -11.19
N ARG A 226 22.53 27.58 -10.50
CA ARG A 226 23.67 28.44 -10.90
C ARG A 226 24.61 27.75 -11.88
N THR A 227 24.67 26.42 -11.88
CA THR A 227 25.55 25.66 -12.78
C THR A 227 24.90 25.36 -14.14
N GLU A 228 23.58 25.49 -14.25
CA GLU A 228 22.84 25.31 -15.52
C GLU A 228 22.78 26.57 -16.42
N GLN A 229 23.32 27.71 -15.98
CA GLN A 229 23.40 28.97 -16.76
C GLN A 229 24.79 29.17 -17.38
#